data_AF-A0A960EK12-F1
#
_entry.id   AF-A0A960EK12-F1
#
_cell.length_a   1.000
_cell.length_b   1.000
_cell.length_c   1.000
_cell.angle_alpha   90.00
_cell.angle_beta   90.00
_cell.angle_gamma   90.00
#
_symmetry.space_group_name_H-M   'P 1'
#
loop_
_entity.id
_entity.type
_entity.pdbx_description
1 polymer ?
#
loop_
_entity_poly.entity_id
_entity_poly.type
_entity_poly.pdbx_seq_one_letter_code
_entity_poly.pdbx_strand_id
1 'polypeptide(L)'
;MDPAQHLATLRTETARVAALPADALDAPVPALPDWTVERVVRHVGKVHQWVAAVLRLPAGAGMDGVDTATLAGIPTGPGALAAYAESADDLLAAF
;
A
#
# COMPACT_ATOMS: atom_id res chain seq x y z
N MET A 1 -11.36 17.99 6.02
CA MET A 1 -11.71 16.59 5.76
C MET A 1 -11.76 15.89 7.11
N ASP A 2 -12.81 15.13 7.40
CA ASP A 2 -12.92 14.35 8.65
C ASP A 2 -12.35 12.92 8.48
N PRO A 3 -12.16 12.16 9.57
CA PRO A 3 -11.64 10.78 9.49
C PRO A 3 -12.44 9.84 8.60
N ALA A 4 -13.78 9.95 8.58
CA ALA A 4 -14.63 9.10 7.75
C ALA A 4 -14.44 9.41 6.25
N GLN A 5 -14.30 10.69 5.91
CA GLN A 5 -13.97 11.14 4.56
C GLN A 5 -12.57 10.68 4.12
N HIS A 6 -11.59 10.65 5.03
CA HIS A 6 -10.27 10.08 4.74
C HIS A 6 -10.36 8.58 4.41
N LEU A 7 -11.09 7.80 5.23
CA LEU A 7 -11.27 6.36 4.99
C LEU A 7 -12.02 6.08 3.69
N ALA A 8 -13.06 6.85 3.37
CA ALA A 8 -13.79 6.72 2.10
C ALA A 8 -12.88 7.02 0.89
N THR A 9 -12.02 8.03 1.01
CA THR A 9 -11.04 8.37 -0.03
C THR A 9 -10.02 7.25 -0.20
N LEU A 10 -9.47 6.72 0.90
CA LEU A 10 -8.53 5.60 0.86
C LEU A 10 -9.14 4.37 0.19
N ARG A 11 -10.38 3.97 0.55
CA ARG A 11 -11.09 2.86 -0.12
C ARG A 11 -11.22 3.08 -1.61
N THR A 12 -11.59 4.28 -2.02
CA THR A 12 -11.80 4.60 -3.45
C THR A 12 -10.49 4.55 -4.23
N GLU A 13 -9.45 5.20 -3.73
CA GLU A 13 -8.20 5.33 -4.49
C GLU A 13 -7.37 4.05 -4.48
N THR A 14 -7.37 3.28 -3.38
CA THR A 14 -6.73 1.96 -3.35
C THR A 14 -7.39 0.98 -4.32
N ALA A 15 -8.74 0.97 -4.39
CA ALA A 15 -9.45 0.17 -5.37
C ALA A 15 -9.12 0.54 -6.82
N ARG A 16 -8.92 1.84 -7.12
CA ARG A 16 -8.51 2.29 -8.47
C ARG A 16 -7.12 1.81 -8.85
N VAL A 17 -6.17 1.85 -7.91
CA VAL A 17 -4.81 1.36 -8.14
C VAL A 17 -4.82 -0.16 -8.33
N ALA A 18 -5.56 -0.89 -7.49
CA ALA A 18 -5.70 -2.34 -7.59
C ALA A 18 -6.35 -2.80 -8.91
N ALA A 19 -7.20 -1.97 -9.51
CA ALA A 19 -7.89 -2.25 -10.77
C ALA A 19 -7.07 -1.93 -12.04
N LEU A 20 -5.82 -1.46 -11.89
CA LEU A 20 -4.96 -1.23 -13.05
C LEU A 20 -4.73 -2.54 -13.82
N PRO A 21 -4.61 -2.50 -15.15
CA PRO A 21 -4.21 -3.68 -15.91
C PRO A 21 -2.72 -3.97 -15.69
N ALA A 22 -2.33 -5.24 -15.75
CA ALA A 22 -0.96 -5.66 -15.45
C ALA A 22 0.08 -5.07 -16.43
N ASP A 23 -0.31 -4.76 -17.66
CA ASP A 23 0.54 -4.10 -18.67
C ASP A 23 0.82 -2.62 -18.34
N ALA A 24 0.04 -2.00 -17.46
CA ALA A 24 0.33 -0.65 -16.97
C ALA A 24 1.53 -0.61 -16.03
N LEU A 25 1.97 -1.75 -15.47
CA LEU A 25 3.04 -1.82 -14.48
C LEU A 25 4.39 -1.29 -15.01
N ASP A 26 4.65 -1.44 -16.30
CA ASP A 26 5.90 -0.97 -16.93
C ASP A 26 5.86 0.52 -17.32
N ALA A 27 4.70 1.19 -17.19
CA ALA A 27 4.57 2.58 -17.58
C ALA A 27 5.44 3.49 -16.68
N PRO A 28 6.16 4.47 -17.26
CA PRO A 28 6.95 5.42 -16.47
C PRO A 28 6.04 6.39 -15.71
N VAL A 29 6.50 6.86 -14.56
CA VAL A 29 5.79 7.85 -13.73
C VAL A 29 6.45 9.21 -13.89
N PRO A 30 5.84 10.19 -14.60
CA PRO A 30 6.52 11.44 -14.95
C PRO A 30 7.02 12.27 -13.76
N ALA A 31 6.32 12.21 -12.63
CA ALA A 31 6.70 12.92 -11.41
C ALA A 31 7.82 12.24 -10.61
N LEU A 32 8.13 10.98 -10.91
CA LEU A 32 9.13 10.17 -10.21
C LEU A 32 10.10 9.57 -11.24
N PRO A 33 11.18 10.31 -11.59
CA PRO A 33 12.20 9.81 -12.50
C PRO A 33 12.70 8.42 -12.05
N ASP A 34 12.89 7.52 -13.01
CA ASP A 34 13.32 6.12 -12.80
C ASP A 34 12.32 5.22 -12.05
N TRP A 35 11.08 5.66 -11.89
CA TRP A 35 10.00 4.83 -11.35
C TRP A 35 9.02 4.43 -12.44
N THR A 36 8.70 3.14 -12.44
CA THR A 36 7.55 2.59 -13.12
C THR A 36 6.33 2.58 -12.19
N VAL A 37 5.14 2.39 -12.76
CA VAL A 37 3.91 2.15 -11.98
C VAL A 37 4.11 0.97 -11.03
N GLU A 38 4.78 -0.10 -11.45
CA GLU A 38 5.13 -1.24 -10.59
C GLU A 38 5.89 -0.79 -9.34
N ARG A 39 6.91 0.06 -9.51
CA ARG A 39 7.71 0.54 -8.38
C ARG A 39 6.87 1.35 -7.41
N VAL A 40 5.93 2.16 -7.92
CA VAL A 40 4.98 2.91 -7.09
C VAL A 40 4.04 1.95 -6.35
N VAL A 41 3.35 1.05 -7.04
CA VAL A 41 2.42 0.07 -6.46
C VAL A 41 3.11 -0.73 -5.35
N ARG A 42 4.31 -1.24 -5.62
CA ARG A 42 5.09 -2.00 -4.65
C ARG A 42 5.52 -1.18 -3.45
N HIS A 43 5.90 0.08 -3.66
CA HIS A 43 6.27 0.97 -2.56
C HIS A 43 5.07 1.27 -1.66
N VAL A 44 3.94 1.67 -2.25
CA VAL A 44 2.72 2.01 -1.49
C VAL A 44 2.14 0.79 -0.78
N GLY A 45 2.14 -0.39 -1.43
CA GLY A 45 1.70 -1.63 -0.77
C GLY A 45 2.55 -1.99 0.45
N LYS A 46 3.88 -1.80 0.40
CA LYS A 46 4.75 -1.95 1.58
C LYS A 46 4.42 -0.94 2.69
N VAL A 47 4.07 0.29 2.32
CA VAL A 47 3.60 1.29 3.29
C VAL A 47 2.29 0.84 3.93
N HIS A 48 1.33 0.28 3.18
CA HIS A 48 0.09 -0.25 3.75
C HIS A 48 0.36 -1.39 4.75
N GLN A 49 1.23 -2.34 4.40
CA GLN A 49 1.66 -3.42 5.31
C GLN A 49 2.30 -2.87 6.59
N TRP A 50 3.17 -1.86 6.46
CA TRP A 50 3.81 -1.22 7.61
C TRP A 50 2.81 -0.47 8.49
N VAL A 51 1.92 0.33 7.92
CA VAL A 51 0.89 1.04 8.70
C VAL A 51 -0.04 0.07 9.40
N ALA A 52 -0.49 -1.00 8.72
CA ALA A 52 -1.30 -2.04 9.35
C ALA A 52 -0.57 -2.71 10.53
N ALA A 53 0.74 -2.91 10.43
CA ALA A 53 1.56 -3.41 11.54
C ALA A 53 1.69 -2.40 12.69
N VAL A 54 1.88 -1.11 12.38
CA VAL A 54 1.92 -0.03 13.38
C VAL A 54 0.61 0.05 14.15
N LEU A 55 -0.54 -0.06 13.48
CA LEU A 55 -1.86 -0.01 14.11
C LEU A 55 -2.13 -1.18 15.07
N ARG A 56 -1.38 -2.29 14.94
CA ARG A 56 -1.45 -3.44 15.85
C ARG A 56 -0.55 -3.29 17.09
N LEU A 57 0.30 -2.28 17.14
CA LEU A 57 1.14 -2.02 18.31
C LEU A 57 0.30 -1.52 19.50
N PRO A 58 0.75 -1.76 20.75
CA PRO A 58 0.11 -1.20 21.93
C PRO A 58 0.05 0.33 21.85
N ALA A 59 -0.99 0.92 22.44
CA ALA A 59 -1.11 2.37 22.54
C ALA A 59 0.12 2.97 23.25
N GLY A 60 0.71 3.99 22.62
CA GLY A 60 1.93 4.64 23.12
C GLY A 60 3.25 3.98 22.71
N ALA A 61 3.22 2.85 21.99
CA ALA A 61 4.41 2.33 21.34
C ALA A 61 4.87 3.26 20.20
N GLY A 62 6.19 3.35 20.00
CA GLY A 62 6.78 4.06 18.88
C GLY A 62 6.54 3.32 17.56
N MET A 63 6.44 4.06 16.45
CA MET A 63 6.28 3.47 15.10
C MET A 63 7.51 2.68 14.64
N ASP A 64 8.66 2.90 15.27
CA ASP A 64 9.89 2.13 15.12
C ASP A 64 9.83 0.75 15.77
N GLY A 65 8.75 0.43 16.49
CA GLY A 65 8.48 -0.89 17.04
C GLY A 65 8.11 -1.96 15.99
N VAL A 66 7.92 -1.56 14.71
CA VAL A 66 7.69 -2.51 13.61
C VAL A 66 9.01 -2.88 12.95
N ASP A 67 9.40 -4.16 13.06
CA ASP A 67 10.48 -4.71 12.24
C ASP A 67 10.00 -4.91 10.79
N THR A 68 10.37 -3.98 9.92
CA THR A 68 9.97 -4.02 8.50
C THR A 68 10.56 -5.19 7.73
N ALA A 69 11.62 -5.83 8.22
CA ALA A 69 12.19 -7.02 7.59
C ALA A 69 11.28 -8.25 7.74
N THR A 70 10.32 -8.22 8.67
CA THR A 70 9.34 -9.29 8.88
C THR A 70 8.09 -9.17 8.01
N LEU A 71 7.91 -8.03 7.33
CA LEU A 71 6.75 -7.80 6.47
C LEU A 71 6.91 -8.54 5.14
N ALA A 72 5.82 -9.12 4.64
CA ALA A 72 5.82 -9.95 3.42
C ALA A 72 6.38 -9.20 2.18
N GLY A 73 6.18 -7.88 2.12
CA GLY A 73 6.52 -7.07 0.97
C GLY A 73 5.53 -7.25 -0.17
N ILE A 74 5.86 -6.65 -1.31
CA ILE A 74 5.07 -6.74 -2.55
C ILE A 74 5.96 -7.37 -3.64
N PRO A 75 5.51 -8.47 -4.28
CA PRO A 75 6.26 -9.14 -5.33
C PRO A 75 6.44 -8.24 -6.55
N THR A 76 7.34 -8.65 -7.45
CA THR A 76 7.45 -8.04 -8.78
C THR A 76 6.52 -8.70 -9.78
N GLY A 77 6.24 -8.01 -10.89
CA GLY A 77 5.45 -8.50 -12.01
C GLY A 77 3.94 -8.53 -11.73
N PRO A 78 3.18 -9.36 -12.48
CA PRO A 78 1.71 -9.32 -12.50
C PRO A 78 1.03 -9.51 -11.14
N GLY A 79 1.70 -10.19 -10.19
CA GLY A 79 1.19 -10.38 -8.83
C GLY A 79 1.23 -9.14 -7.94
N ALA A 80 1.91 -8.05 -8.36
CA ALA A 80 2.08 -6.84 -7.57
C ALA A 80 0.75 -6.17 -7.22
N LEU A 81 -0.22 -6.15 -8.15
CA LEU A 81 -1.52 -5.50 -7.97
C LEU A 81 -2.41 -6.27 -7.00
N ALA A 82 -2.41 -7.60 -7.07
CA ALA A 82 -3.15 -8.45 -6.13
C ALA A 82 -2.61 -8.32 -4.70
N ALA A 83 -1.28 -8.41 -4.52
CA ALA A 83 -0.65 -8.23 -3.22
C ALA A 83 -0.82 -6.80 -2.67
N TYR A 84 -0.86 -5.79 -3.55
CA TYR A 84 -1.21 -4.42 -3.18
C TYR A 84 -2.65 -4.32 -2.66
N ALA A 85 -3.60 -4.95 -3.35
CA ALA A 85 -5.01 -4.96 -2.95
C ALA A 85 -5.19 -5.60 -1.57
N GLU A 86 -4.58 -6.77 -1.34
CA GLU A 86 -4.58 -7.43 -0.03
C GLU A 86 -4.01 -6.54 1.07
N SER A 87 -2.90 -5.84 0.79
CA SER A 87 -2.28 -4.93 1.74
C SER A 87 -3.17 -3.71 2.06
N ALA A 88 -3.92 -3.21 1.07
CA ALA A 88 -4.87 -2.12 1.27
C ALA A 88 -6.10 -2.57 2.08
N ASP A 89 -6.62 -3.76 1.81
CA ASP A 89 -7.74 -4.34 2.54
C ASP A 89 -7.36 -4.59 4.01
N ASP A 90 -6.18 -5.14 4.28
CA ASP A 90 -5.65 -5.34 5.63
C ASP A 90 -5.51 -4.03 6.41
N LEU A 91 -5.03 -2.97 5.74
CA LEU A 91 -4.96 -1.63 6.34
C LEU A 91 -6.35 -1.08 6.66
N LEU A 92 -7.29 -1.21 5.73
CA LEU A 92 -8.65 -0.68 5.90
C LEU A 92 -9.45 -1.44 6.95
N ALA A 93 -9.16 -2.73 7.17
CA ALA A 93 -9.76 -3.55 8.22
C ALA A 93 -9.27 -3.19 9.63
N ALA A 94 -8.19 -2.42 9.77
CA ALA A 94 -7.67 -1.94 11.04
C ALA A 94 -8.40 -0.70 11.60
N PHE A 95 -9.41 -0.18 10.89
CA PHE A 95 -10.25 0.96 11.27
C PHE A 95 -11.73 0.59 11.33
#